data_AF-A0A7C2PLF8-F1
#
_entry.id   AF-A0A7C2PLF8-F1
#
_cell.length_a   1.000
_cell.length_b   1.000
_cell.length_c   1.000
_cell.angle_alpha   90.00
_cell.angle_beta   90.00
_cell.angle_gamma   90.00
#
_symmetry.space_group_name_H-M   'P 1'
#
loop_
_entity.id
_entity.type
_entity.pdbx_description
1 polymer ?
#
loop_
_entity_poly.entity_id
_entity_poly.type
_entity_poly.pdbx_seq_one_letter_code
_entity_poly.pdbx_strand_id
1 'polypeptide(L)'
;MKKTSFIVLSTVAIFGLSGCGNAPESSPEEKTYSKTPAEVYAESCVKCHGQNAEGNPKKKGPALNDRQAGELELDLYDVKNAGTNQSSGTEHDIMAHNMKKLAEQGFDYDPKAMAEYIEKSFYKMETEEAPEAEEAPAEEVSETTVEETPSEEGEAAAEEASAEETPVEADANETLEETPAE
;
A
#
# COMPACT_ATOMS: atom_id res chain seq x y z
N MET A 1 73.66 -25.58 -36.37
CA MET A 1 73.89 -24.13 -36.58
C MET A 1 73.17 -23.37 -35.48
N LYS A 2 73.86 -22.41 -34.86
CA LYS A 2 73.41 -21.58 -33.72
C LYS A 2 72.81 -20.30 -34.27
N LYS A 3 71.59 -19.91 -33.89
CA LYS A 3 71.14 -18.51 -33.83
C LYS A 3 70.12 -18.33 -32.70
N THR A 4 70.46 -17.38 -31.84
CA THR A 4 69.85 -16.97 -30.58
C THR A 4 68.69 -15.98 -30.77
N SER A 5 67.81 -16.00 -29.77
CA SER A 5 67.05 -14.88 -29.16
C SER A 5 66.04 -14.09 -29.99
N PHE A 6 64.79 -14.13 -29.53
CA PHE A 6 64.07 -12.92 -29.10
C PHE A 6 63.17 -13.27 -27.89
N ILE A 7 63.41 -12.61 -26.76
CA ILE A 7 62.53 -12.55 -25.58
C ILE A 7 61.93 -11.14 -25.57
N VAL A 8 60.60 -11.01 -25.52
CA VAL A 8 59.83 -9.89 -24.92
C VAL A 8 58.45 -10.49 -24.58
N LEU A 9 58.19 -11.01 -23.37
CA LEU A 9 57.70 -10.34 -22.15
C LEU A 9 56.41 -9.50 -22.34
N SER A 10 55.26 -10.07 -21.98
CA SER A 10 54.08 -9.29 -21.53
C SER A 10 53.24 -10.11 -20.56
N THR A 11 53.64 -9.96 -19.29
CA THR A 11 52.81 -9.78 -18.09
C THR A 11 51.49 -10.56 -17.98
N VAL A 12 51.59 -11.66 -17.24
CA VAL A 12 50.50 -12.29 -16.49
C VAL A 12 49.96 -11.28 -15.46
N ALA A 13 48.71 -10.86 -15.61
CA ALA A 13 48.00 -10.12 -14.57
C ALA A 13 47.59 -11.12 -13.46
N ILE A 14 48.35 -11.10 -12.36
CA ILE A 14 48.03 -11.82 -11.13
C ILE A 14 46.91 -11.04 -10.44
N PHE A 15 45.68 -11.53 -10.56
CA PHE A 15 44.59 -11.15 -9.66
C PHE A 15 44.80 -11.87 -8.34
N GLY A 16 45.31 -11.15 -7.35
CA GLY A 16 45.23 -11.55 -5.97
C GLY A 16 45.38 -10.32 -5.11
N LEU A 17 44.40 -10.07 -4.24
CA LEU A 17 44.59 -9.48 -2.90
C LEU A 17 43.25 -9.47 -2.15
N SER A 18 43.29 -10.11 -0.99
CA SER A 18 42.79 -9.59 0.29
C SER A 18 41.29 -9.37 0.49
N GLY A 19 40.71 -10.28 1.28
CA GLY A 19 39.60 -9.93 2.17
C GLY A 19 40.07 -9.12 3.40
N CYS A 20 39.06 -8.67 4.17
CA CYS A 20 39.03 -7.83 5.38
C CYS A 20 39.03 -6.30 5.21
N GLY A 21 37.85 -5.71 5.45
CA GLY A 21 37.67 -4.34 5.96
C GLY A 21 37.23 -3.32 4.91
N ASN A 22 36.20 -2.54 5.23
CA ASN A 22 35.58 -1.47 4.44
C ASN A 22 34.69 -1.93 3.27
N ALA A 23 33.53 -2.51 3.62
CA ALA A 23 32.34 -2.13 2.86
C ALA A 23 32.17 -0.61 3.07
N PRO A 24 32.05 0.21 2.01
CA PRO A 24 31.60 1.57 2.21
C PRO A 24 30.24 1.48 2.89
N GLU A 25 30.15 1.95 4.12
CA GLU A 25 28.86 2.27 4.73
C GLU A 25 28.22 3.27 3.76
N SER A 26 27.30 2.78 2.94
CA SER A 26 26.41 3.61 2.16
C SER A 26 25.51 4.33 3.16
N SER A 27 26.03 5.40 3.76
CA SER A 27 25.20 6.39 4.44
C SER A 27 24.25 6.91 3.38
N PRO A 28 22.93 6.72 3.51
CA PRO A 28 21.99 7.39 2.62
C PRO A 28 22.29 8.88 2.69
N GLU A 29 22.37 9.54 1.53
CA GLU A 29 22.50 10.99 1.48
C GLU A 29 21.41 11.60 2.35
N GLU A 30 21.79 12.37 3.38
CA GLU A 30 20.84 12.92 4.36
C GLU A 30 19.97 13.98 3.67
N LYS A 31 18.85 13.53 3.11
CA LYS A 31 17.83 14.40 2.53
C LYS A 31 17.26 15.27 3.64
N THR A 32 17.36 16.59 3.48
CA THR A 32 16.72 17.53 4.40
C THR A 32 15.25 17.71 4.02
N TYR A 33 14.35 17.59 5.00
CA TYR A 33 12.90 17.78 4.84
C TYR A 33 12.46 19.13 5.39
N SER A 34 11.46 19.75 4.76
CA SER A 34 11.00 21.11 5.12
C SER A 34 10.12 21.14 6.37
N LYS A 35 9.53 20.01 6.77
CA LYS A 35 8.62 19.86 7.90
C LYS A 35 9.00 18.64 8.73
N THR A 36 8.69 18.69 10.02
CA THR A 36 8.80 17.55 10.92
C THR A 36 7.68 16.54 10.65
N PRO A 37 7.84 15.26 11.06
CA PRO A 37 6.75 14.27 10.98
C PRO A 37 5.45 14.71 11.65
N ALA A 38 5.55 15.37 12.81
CA ALA A 38 4.38 15.88 13.53
C ALA A 38 3.61 16.95 12.73
N GLU A 39 4.32 17.90 12.10
CA GLU A 39 3.71 18.92 11.25
C GLU A 39 3.07 18.32 10.00
N VAL A 40 3.78 17.42 9.31
CA VAL A 40 3.23 16.72 8.14
C VAL A 40 1.97 15.96 8.50
N TYR A 41 1.99 15.21 9.61
CA TYR A 41 0.84 14.44 10.04
C TYR A 41 -0.37 15.32 10.36
N ALA A 42 -0.16 16.37 11.18
CA ALA A 42 -1.22 17.28 11.60
C ALA A 42 -1.82 18.11 10.45
N GLU A 43 -1.01 18.48 9.45
CA GLU A 43 -1.48 19.35 8.36
C GLU A 43 -2.03 18.56 7.16
N SER A 44 -1.56 17.33 6.93
CA SER A 44 -1.88 16.56 5.73
C SER A 44 -2.50 15.18 6.00
N CYS A 45 -1.86 14.34 6.81
CA CYS A 45 -2.24 12.94 6.98
C CYS A 45 -3.55 12.78 7.78
N VAL A 46 -3.77 13.66 8.76
CA VAL A 46 -4.92 13.64 9.68
C VAL A 46 -6.28 13.61 8.94
N LYS A 47 -6.35 14.22 7.75
CA LYS A 47 -7.57 14.32 6.95
C LYS A 47 -8.10 12.94 6.53
N CYS A 48 -7.21 11.99 6.30
CA CYS A 48 -7.53 10.65 5.85
C CYS A 48 -7.32 9.59 6.94
N HIS A 49 -6.35 9.77 7.84
CA HIS A 49 -6.04 8.76 8.84
C HIS A 49 -6.62 9.05 10.23
N GLY A 50 -7.30 10.19 10.42
CA GLY A 50 -7.88 10.56 11.70
C GLY A 50 -6.89 11.26 12.64
N GLN A 51 -7.38 11.74 13.77
CA GLN A 51 -6.60 12.56 14.71
C GLN A 51 -5.59 11.74 15.52
N ASN A 52 -5.89 10.45 15.70
CA ASN A 52 -5.16 9.46 16.47
C ASN A 52 -4.75 8.27 15.59
N ALA A 53 -4.61 8.48 14.28
CA ALA A 53 -4.32 7.45 13.28
C ALA A 53 -5.31 6.27 13.28
N GLU A 54 -6.56 6.50 13.69
CA GLU A 54 -7.64 5.51 13.78
C GLU A 54 -8.28 5.14 12.43
N GLY A 55 -7.84 5.78 11.35
CA GLY A 55 -8.43 5.64 10.02
C GLY A 55 -9.67 6.52 9.84
N ASN A 56 -10.07 6.67 8.58
CA ASN A 56 -11.28 7.38 8.21
C ASN A 56 -11.98 6.64 7.05
N PRO A 57 -13.00 5.82 7.34
CA PRO A 57 -13.74 5.08 6.31
C PRO A 57 -14.34 5.98 5.23
N LYS A 58 -14.80 7.20 5.59
CA LYS A 58 -15.36 8.17 4.63
C LYS A 58 -14.33 8.69 3.63
N LYS A 59 -13.05 8.60 3.96
CA LYS A 59 -11.92 9.01 3.12
C LYS A 59 -11.10 7.81 2.63
N LYS A 60 -11.57 6.58 2.88
CA LYS A 60 -10.87 5.33 2.58
C LYS A 60 -9.43 5.30 3.14
N GLY A 61 -9.17 6.03 4.22
CA GLY A 61 -7.87 6.01 4.89
C GLY A 61 -7.84 4.89 5.93
N PRO A 62 -6.92 3.91 5.84
CA PRO A 62 -6.81 2.84 6.83
C PRO A 62 -6.32 3.37 8.18
N ALA A 63 -6.54 2.58 9.23
CA ALA A 63 -5.88 2.80 10.51
C ALA A 63 -4.37 2.61 10.37
N LEU A 64 -3.62 3.40 11.13
CA LEU A 64 -2.17 3.29 11.27
C LEU A 64 -1.75 3.11 12.73
N ASN A 65 -2.68 3.25 13.69
CA ASN A 65 -2.42 3.14 15.12
C ASN A 65 -2.42 1.70 15.67
N ASP A 66 -2.64 0.73 14.81
CA ASP A 66 -2.57 -0.72 15.06
C ASP A 66 -1.29 -1.35 14.50
N ARG A 67 -0.36 -0.53 13.99
CA ARG A 67 0.84 -0.97 13.27
C ARG A 67 2.12 -0.45 13.90
N GLN A 68 3.16 -1.27 13.89
CA GLN A 68 4.48 -0.92 14.43
C GLN A 68 5.31 -0.12 13.40
N ALA A 69 6.31 0.65 13.85
CA ALA A 69 7.09 1.49 12.94
C ALA A 69 7.79 0.70 11.83
N GLY A 70 8.26 -0.53 12.11
CA GLY A 70 8.91 -1.34 11.08
C GLY A 70 7.99 -1.65 9.89
N GLU A 71 6.72 -1.95 10.15
CA GLU A 71 5.73 -2.20 9.11
C GLU A 71 5.31 -0.91 8.41
N LEU A 72 5.08 0.15 9.20
CA LEU A 72 4.72 1.46 8.67
C LEU A 72 5.82 2.04 7.78
N GLU A 73 7.10 1.86 8.11
CA GLU A 73 8.22 2.35 7.31
C GLU A 73 8.20 1.72 5.92
N LEU A 74 7.99 0.40 5.83
CA LEU A 74 7.93 -0.32 4.56
C LEU A 74 6.77 0.17 3.70
N ASP A 75 5.58 0.32 4.29
CA ASP A 75 4.40 0.79 3.57
C ASP A 75 4.52 2.25 3.13
N LEU A 76 5.02 3.12 4.01
CA LEU A 76 5.25 4.53 3.70
C LEU A 76 6.29 4.66 2.58
N TYR A 77 7.35 3.86 2.62
CA TYR A 77 8.35 3.83 1.56
C TYR A 77 7.77 3.34 0.23
N ASP A 78 7.00 2.26 0.26
CA ASP A 78 6.38 1.65 -0.93
C ASP A 78 5.41 2.63 -1.59
N VAL A 79 4.43 3.16 -0.84
CA VAL A 79 3.44 4.11 -1.36
C VAL A 79 4.10 5.40 -1.84
N LYS A 80 5.08 5.94 -1.10
CA LYS A 80 5.78 7.18 -1.49
C LYS A 80 6.54 7.03 -2.80
N ASN A 81 7.13 5.85 -3.05
CA ASN A 81 7.92 5.58 -4.24
C ASN A 81 7.14 4.88 -5.35
N ALA A 82 5.82 4.73 -5.20
CA ALA A 82 4.96 3.95 -6.09
C ALA A 82 5.52 2.52 -6.33
N GLY A 83 6.04 1.89 -5.28
CA GLY A 83 6.49 0.51 -5.31
C GLY A 83 5.32 -0.47 -5.46
N THR A 84 5.61 -1.71 -5.86
CA THR A 84 4.58 -2.74 -6.08
C THR A 84 4.58 -3.80 -4.97
N ASN A 85 5.22 -3.52 -3.84
CA ASN A 85 5.75 -4.60 -3.02
C ASN A 85 4.65 -5.36 -2.28
N GLN A 86 3.59 -4.72 -1.78
CA GLN A 86 2.61 -5.40 -0.91
C GLN A 86 1.13 -5.00 -1.07
N SER A 87 0.80 -4.02 -1.91
CA SER A 87 -0.60 -3.67 -2.18
C SER A 87 -0.77 -3.37 -3.67
N SER A 88 -1.34 -4.33 -4.41
CA SER A 88 -1.54 -4.23 -5.86
C SER A 88 -2.98 -3.82 -6.22
N GLY A 89 -3.61 -2.99 -5.38
CA GLY A 89 -5.00 -2.55 -5.52
C GLY A 89 -5.12 -1.08 -5.88
N THR A 90 -6.31 -0.68 -6.32
CA THR A 90 -6.60 0.71 -6.70
C THR A 90 -6.36 1.70 -5.56
N GLU A 91 -6.53 1.27 -4.31
CA GLU A 91 -6.30 2.06 -3.10
C GLU A 91 -4.83 2.45 -2.94
N HIS A 92 -3.91 1.55 -3.28
CA HIS A 92 -2.47 1.83 -3.24
C HIS A 92 -2.10 2.87 -4.30
N ASP A 93 -2.55 2.69 -5.54
CA ASP A 93 -2.30 3.64 -6.62
C ASP A 93 -2.82 5.04 -6.31
N ILE A 94 -4.04 5.13 -5.74
CA ILE A 94 -4.62 6.39 -5.28
C ILE A 94 -3.74 7.02 -4.20
N MET A 95 -3.26 6.22 -3.26
CA MET A 95 -2.42 6.73 -2.18
C MET A 95 -1.03 7.15 -2.68
N ALA A 96 -0.41 6.41 -3.59
CA ALA A 96 0.86 6.76 -4.21
C ALA A 96 0.73 8.08 -4.99
N HIS A 97 -0.37 8.25 -5.74
CA HIS A 97 -0.69 9.52 -6.38
C HIS A 97 -0.84 10.67 -5.38
N ASN A 98 -1.58 10.45 -4.28
CA ASN A 98 -1.77 11.45 -3.23
C ASN A 98 -0.45 11.81 -2.52
N MET A 99 0.42 10.84 -2.27
CA MET A 99 1.76 11.08 -1.69
C MET A 99 2.62 11.94 -2.60
N LYS A 100 2.59 11.71 -3.92
CA LYS A 100 3.25 12.59 -4.88
C LYS A 100 2.73 14.02 -4.80
N LYS A 101 1.40 14.20 -4.74
CA LYS A 101 0.78 15.54 -4.62
C LYS A 101 1.12 16.23 -3.30
N LEU A 102 1.17 15.48 -2.20
CA LEU A 102 1.56 16.02 -0.90
C LEU A 102 3.04 16.42 -0.87
N ALA A 103 3.93 15.65 -1.50
CA ALA A 103 5.33 16.04 -1.67
C ALA A 103 5.46 17.33 -2.50
N GLU A 104 4.71 17.48 -3.60
CA GLU A 104 4.65 18.72 -4.41
C GLU A 104 4.15 19.93 -3.60
N GLN A 105 3.31 19.70 -2.58
CA GLN A 105 2.79 20.73 -1.67
C GLN A 105 3.73 21.05 -0.49
N GLY A 106 4.90 20.41 -0.41
CA GLY A 106 5.88 20.64 0.66
C GLY A 106 5.70 19.76 1.90
N PHE A 107 4.88 18.70 1.79
CA PHE A 107 4.68 17.69 2.83
C PHE A 107 5.52 16.44 2.61
N ASP A 108 6.70 16.56 2.00
CA ASP A 108 7.64 15.45 1.90
C ASP A 108 8.29 15.15 3.26
N TYR A 109 8.50 13.88 3.58
CA TYR A 109 9.00 13.39 4.87
C TYR A 109 9.86 12.14 4.74
N ASP A 110 10.70 11.86 5.74
CA ASP A 110 11.42 10.59 5.83
C ASP A 110 10.48 9.44 6.27
N PRO A 111 10.37 8.33 5.50
CA PRO A 111 9.46 7.23 5.85
C PRO A 111 9.71 6.64 7.23
N LYS A 112 10.98 6.47 7.61
CA LYS A 112 11.36 5.94 8.92
C LYS A 112 10.98 6.90 10.04
N ALA A 113 11.36 8.17 9.92
CA ALA A 113 11.02 9.16 10.94
C ALA A 113 9.50 9.35 11.11
N MET A 114 8.74 9.22 10.01
CA MET A 114 7.28 9.26 10.06
C MET A 114 6.69 8.02 10.73
N ALA A 115 7.19 6.83 10.40
CA ALA A 115 6.76 5.58 11.01
C ALA A 115 7.00 5.59 12.54
N GLU A 116 8.20 5.97 12.97
CA GLU A 116 8.56 6.12 14.38
C GLU A 116 7.67 7.14 15.09
N TYR A 117 7.34 8.25 14.42
CA TYR A 117 6.43 9.24 14.96
C TYR A 117 5.01 8.69 15.16
N ILE A 118 4.47 8.00 14.15
CA ILE A 118 3.11 7.43 14.21
C ILE A 118 3.02 6.40 15.32
N GLU A 119 3.97 5.46 15.38
CA GLU A 119 3.97 4.43 16.42
C GLU A 119 4.05 5.07 17.81
N LYS A 120 5.04 5.95 18.03
CA LYS A 120 5.26 6.59 19.33
C LYS A 120 4.07 7.45 19.79
N SER A 121 3.35 8.04 18.84
CA SER A 121 2.27 8.99 19.16
C SER A 121 0.91 8.31 19.31
N PHE A 122 0.66 7.24 18.55
CA PHE A 122 -0.69 6.72 18.36
C PHE A 122 -0.82 5.22 18.61
N TYR A 123 0.27 4.44 18.59
CA TYR A 123 0.19 2.98 18.64
C TYR A 123 -0.56 2.49 19.86
N LYS A 124 -1.59 1.68 19.61
CA LYS A 124 -2.33 0.93 20.62
C LYS A 124 -1.86 -0.51 20.51
N MET A 125 -1.18 -1.00 21.54
CA MET A 125 -1.08 -2.45 21.69
C MET A 125 -2.49 -2.96 21.98
N GLU A 126 -3.09 -3.66 21.02
CA GLU A 126 -4.35 -4.35 21.25
C GLU A 126 -4.17 -5.28 22.44
N THR A 127 -4.97 -5.06 23.48
CA THR A 127 -5.20 -6.10 24.48
C THR A 127 -6.21 -7.03 23.84
N GLU A 128 -5.76 -8.21 23.44
CA GLU A 128 -6.59 -9.29 22.90
C GLU A 128 -7.79 -9.55 23.84
N GLU A 129 -8.97 -9.05 23.50
CA GLU A 129 -10.24 -9.50 24.10
C GLU A 129 -10.94 -10.45 23.12
N ALA A 130 -11.25 -11.64 23.64
CA ALA A 130 -11.67 -12.85 22.94
C ALA A 130 -12.98 -12.68 22.14
N PRO A 131 -13.22 -13.49 21.08
CA PRO A 131 -14.42 -13.38 20.27
C PRO A 131 -15.67 -13.74 21.09
N GLU A 132 -16.56 -12.78 21.29
CA GLU A 132 -17.90 -13.05 21.80
C GLU A 132 -18.74 -13.75 20.73
N ALA A 133 -19.20 -14.94 21.10
CA ALA A 133 -20.19 -15.74 20.40
C ALA A 133 -21.61 -15.16 20.56
N GLU A 134 -22.57 -15.77 19.84
CA GLU A 134 -24.03 -15.56 19.92
C GLU A 134 -24.59 -14.33 19.18
N GLU A 135 -25.74 -14.35 18.53
CA GLU A 135 -26.77 -15.37 18.29
C GLU A 135 -27.68 -14.88 17.14
N ALA A 136 -28.31 -15.80 16.41
CA ALA A 136 -29.28 -15.50 15.35
C ALA A 136 -30.61 -14.95 15.91
N PRO A 137 -31.33 -14.05 15.22
CA PRO A 137 -32.73 -13.82 15.53
C PRO A 137 -33.65 -14.70 14.68
N ALA A 138 -34.49 -15.45 15.39
CA ALA A 138 -35.71 -16.07 14.89
C ALA A 138 -36.82 -15.01 14.63
N GLU A 139 -37.68 -15.40 13.69
CA GLU A 139 -39.06 -15.00 13.28
C GLU A 139 -39.88 -14.08 14.24
N GLU A 140 -40.84 -13.23 13.80
CA GLU A 140 -42.07 -13.55 13.05
C GLU A 140 -42.82 -12.30 12.49
N VAL A 141 -43.80 -12.62 11.63
CA VAL A 141 -44.66 -11.93 10.63
C VAL A 141 -45.81 -11.00 11.09
N SER A 142 -46.33 -10.19 10.13
CA SER A 142 -47.78 -9.98 9.85
C SER A 142 -47.98 -9.32 8.46
N GLU A 143 -48.36 -10.03 7.38
CA GLU A 143 -49.69 -10.44 6.86
C GLU A 143 -50.45 -9.38 6.00
N THR A 144 -50.64 -9.67 4.70
CA THR A 144 -51.93 -9.47 3.99
C THR A 144 -52.03 -10.44 2.79
N THR A 145 -53.11 -11.20 2.76
CA THR A 145 -53.62 -12.16 1.73
C THR A 145 -54.26 -11.44 0.52
N VAL A 146 -54.37 -11.99 -0.70
CA VAL A 146 -55.36 -12.94 -1.29
C VAL A 146 -54.97 -13.05 -2.82
N GLU A 147 -54.90 -14.16 -3.59
CA GLU A 147 -55.96 -15.09 -4.08
C GLU A 147 -55.36 -16.28 -4.92
N GLU A 148 -56.14 -17.35 -5.10
CA GLU A 148 -55.90 -18.74 -5.62
C GLU A 148 -55.64 -18.93 -7.15
N THR A 149 -54.67 -19.76 -7.62
CA THR A 149 -54.63 -21.21 -8.07
C THR A 149 -55.06 -21.53 -9.54
N PRO A 150 -54.76 -22.72 -10.14
CA PRO A 150 -53.49 -23.49 -10.30
C PRO A 150 -53.26 -24.07 -11.73
N SER A 151 -52.07 -24.63 -12.03
CA SER A 151 -51.90 -25.81 -12.94
C SER A 151 -50.45 -26.35 -13.01
N GLU A 152 -50.25 -27.52 -12.39
CA GLU A 152 -49.55 -28.77 -12.79
C GLU A 152 -48.16 -28.80 -13.49
N GLU A 153 -47.20 -29.39 -12.74
CA GLU A 153 -46.15 -30.40 -13.04
C GLU A 153 -45.06 -30.22 -14.13
N GLY A 154 -43.80 -30.34 -13.67
CA GLY A 154 -42.62 -30.63 -14.49
C GLY A 154 -41.31 -30.58 -13.70
N GLU A 155 -40.78 -31.74 -13.31
CA GLU A 155 -39.47 -31.99 -12.69
C GLU A 155 -38.27 -31.42 -13.47
N ALA A 156 -37.24 -30.91 -12.76
CA ALA A 156 -35.83 -31.37 -12.79
C ALA A 156 -34.86 -30.36 -12.13
N ALA A 157 -33.73 -30.90 -11.63
CA ALA A 157 -32.77 -30.34 -10.69
C ALA A 157 -31.65 -29.44 -11.27
N ALA A 158 -30.78 -28.97 -10.35
CA ALA A 158 -29.42 -28.41 -10.53
C ALA A 158 -29.36 -26.90 -10.90
N GLU A 159 -28.43 -26.04 -10.49
CA GLU A 159 -27.28 -25.95 -9.56
C GLU A 159 -26.75 -24.50 -9.72
N GLU A 160 -25.95 -24.01 -8.78
CA GLU A 160 -24.99 -22.88 -8.88
C GLU A 160 -25.46 -21.41 -9.05
N ALA A 161 -24.68 -20.59 -8.34
CA ALA A 161 -24.75 -19.16 -8.12
C ALA A 161 -24.25 -18.28 -9.28
N SER A 162 -24.61 -16.99 -9.25
CA SER A 162 -23.67 -15.89 -8.97
C SER A 162 -24.06 -14.57 -9.66
N ALA A 163 -24.02 -13.51 -8.85
CA ALA A 163 -23.66 -12.12 -9.17
C ALA A 163 -24.41 -11.38 -10.29
N GLU A 164 -25.34 -10.54 -9.85
CA GLU A 164 -25.71 -9.30 -10.54
C GLU A 164 -24.74 -8.21 -10.09
N GLU A 165 -23.94 -7.68 -11.02
CA GLU A 165 -23.36 -6.36 -10.90
C GLU A 165 -23.88 -5.52 -12.07
N THR A 166 -24.55 -4.41 -11.77
CA THR A 166 -24.55 -3.27 -12.68
C THR A 166 -24.16 -2.00 -11.95
N PRO A 167 -23.46 -1.07 -12.62
CA PRO A 167 -22.56 -0.15 -11.96
C PRO A 167 -23.09 1.28 -11.84
N VAL A 168 -22.43 1.97 -10.93
CA VAL A 168 -22.41 3.40 -10.64
C VAL A 168 -21.94 4.22 -11.85
N GLU A 169 -22.69 5.29 -12.12
CA GLU A 169 -22.34 6.67 -12.52
C GLU A 169 -21.12 6.94 -13.43
N ALA A 170 -21.27 7.88 -14.37
CA ALA A 170 -20.58 9.18 -14.33
C ALA A 170 -20.58 9.89 -15.70
N ASP A 171 -21.03 11.14 -15.70
CA ASP A 171 -20.57 12.20 -16.62
C ASP A 171 -19.38 12.87 -15.88
N ALA A 172 -18.14 12.55 -16.24
CA ALA A 172 -17.38 13.10 -17.35
C ALA A 172 -17.05 14.60 -17.18
N ASN A 173 -15.82 14.87 -16.76
CA ASN A 173 -14.99 15.89 -17.41
C ASN A 173 -13.54 15.59 -16.99
N GLU A 174 -12.84 14.75 -17.73
CA GLU A 174 -12.12 15.10 -18.97
C GLU A 174 -10.94 16.00 -18.68
N THR A 175 -9.79 15.53 -19.14
CA THR A 175 -8.73 16.25 -19.87
C THR A 175 -7.43 15.52 -19.54
N LEU A 176 -6.50 15.14 -20.41
CA LEU A 176 -6.09 15.34 -21.81
C LEU A 176 -4.85 14.39 -21.86
N GLU A 177 -4.22 13.93 -22.93
CA GLU A 177 -4.24 14.19 -24.35
C GLU A 177 -3.36 13.08 -24.97
N GLU A 178 -3.69 12.80 -26.22
CA GLU A 178 -2.98 12.08 -27.27
C GLU A 178 -1.44 12.08 -27.15
N THR A 179 -0.76 10.92 -27.13
CA THR A 179 -0.28 10.11 -28.28
C THR A 179 0.49 10.95 -29.31
N PRO A 180 1.64 10.52 -29.89
CA PRO A 180 1.59 9.38 -30.80
C PRO A 180 2.89 8.59 -31.07
N ALA A 181 2.69 7.46 -31.76
CA ALA A 181 3.41 7.00 -32.94
C ALA A 181 4.90 6.62 -32.86
N GLU A 182 5.13 5.38 -33.29
CA GLU A 182 5.79 5.21 -34.59
C GLU A 182 4.77 5.28 -35.74
#